data_AF-A0AAV7RFU6-F1
#
_entry.id   AF-A0AAV7RFU6-F1
#
_cell.length_a   1.000
_cell.length_b   1.000
_cell.length_c   1.000
_cell.angle_alpha   90.00
_cell.angle_beta   90.00
_cell.angle_gamma   90.00
#
_symmetry.space_group_name_H-M   'P 1'
#
loop_
_entity.id
_entity.type
_entity.pdbx_description
1 polymer ?
#
loop_
_entity_poly.entity_id
_entity_poly.type
_entity_poly.pdbx_seq_one_letter_code
_entity_poly.pdbx_strand_id
1 'polypeptide(L)'
;MPGNKPNHKSASKPARQLLFPEALHHKRLTPTSTSPQKSPPSTELTTMANKDHPTTMDRILQEITTVSRRIYGMDASITSLTLETKSMRSEIASFQSRVTGLEQRMGSLEAQATVSRDRNQDLLYLRSKLTDMEDRSRRDNICLHGIPENEEGMNMQAFFELHPPKTDLTGLRPTARIPTGT
;
A
#
# COMPACT_ATOMS: atom_id res chain seq x y z
N MET A 1 -14.16 -19.05 -18.74
CA MET A 1 -12.95 -19.90 -18.60
C MET A 1 -12.32 -20.02 -19.98
N PRO A 2 -10.99 -19.93 -20.16
CA PRO A 2 -9.94 -19.59 -19.18
C PRO A 2 -9.83 -18.05 -18.97
N GLY A 3 -9.04 -17.50 -18.06
CA GLY A 3 -8.11 -18.12 -17.11
C GLY A 3 -6.67 -17.66 -17.34
N ASN A 4 -6.35 -16.40 -17.03
CA ASN A 4 -4.98 -15.88 -17.10
C ASN A 4 -4.54 -15.32 -15.73
N LYS A 5 -3.40 -15.79 -15.20
CA LYS A 5 -2.90 -15.50 -13.85
C LYS A 5 -1.74 -14.48 -13.88
N PRO A 6 -1.49 -13.74 -12.80
CA PRO A 6 -0.50 -12.66 -12.77
C PRO A 6 0.95 -13.19 -12.74
N ASN A 7 1.85 -12.42 -13.35
CA ASN A 7 3.27 -12.73 -13.46
C ASN A 7 4.04 -12.19 -12.23
N HIS A 8 4.40 -13.06 -11.29
CA HIS A 8 5.21 -12.70 -10.13
C HIS A 8 6.69 -12.59 -10.52
N LYS A 9 7.26 -11.37 -10.48
CA LYS A 9 8.71 -11.18 -10.46
C LYS A 9 9.21 -10.96 -9.04
N SER A 10 9.65 -12.05 -8.43
CA SER A 10 10.38 -12.08 -7.16
C SER A 10 11.79 -11.48 -7.32
N ALA A 11 12.10 -10.42 -6.58
CA ALA A 11 13.46 -9.89 -6.43
C ALA A 11 13.92 -10.06 -4.98
N SER A 12 14.67 -11.14 -4.72
CA SER A 12 15.34 -11.39 -3.44
C SER A 12 16.55 -10.47 -3.28
N LYS A 13 16.70 -9.83 -2.10
CA LYS A 13 17.98 -9.29 -1.60
C LYS A 13 18.03 -9.40 -0.06
N PRO A 14 19.24 -9.54 0.53
CA PRO A 14 19.43 -10.32 1.75
C PRO A 14 19.25 -9.54 3.07
N ALA A 15 19.00 -10.31 4.13
CA ALA A 15 18.96 -9.84 5.51
C ALA A 15 20.30 -9.21 5.94
N ARG A 16 20.21 -8.05 6.60
CA ARG A 16 21.34 -7.46 7.36
C ARG A 16 21.27 -7.94 8.81
N GLN A 17 22.39 -8.41 9.32
CA GLN A 17 22.52 -9.02 10.64
C GLN A 17 22.23 -8.03 11.78
N LEU A 18 21.64 -8.55 12.85
CA LEU A 18 21.46 -7.86 14.12
C LEU A 18 22.82 -7.69 14.81
N LEU A 19 23.11 -6.48 15.29
CA LEU A 19 24.30 -6.19 16.10
C LEU A 19 23.85 -5.63 17.45
N PHE A 20 23.81 -6.49 18.47
CA PHE A 20 23.61 -6.10 19.86
C PHE A 20 24.96 -5.86 20.54
N PRO A 21 25.16 -4.75 21.28
CA PRO A 21 26.29 -4.62 22.20
C PRO A 21 26.01 -5.35 23.52
N GLU A 22 26.94 -6.22 23.94
CA GLU A 22 26.94 -6.83 25.28
C GLU A 22 27.15 -5.80 26.39
N ALA A 23 26.59 -6.08 27.57
CA ALA A 23 26.76 -5.26 28.77
C ALA A 23 27.34 -6.07 29.94
N LEU A 24 28.37 -5.49 30.56
CA LEU A 24 28.72 -5.58 31.99
C LEU A 24 29.05 -6.97 32.59
N HIS A 25 30.35 -7.31 32.55
CA HIS A 25 30.93 -8.28 33.49
C HIS A 25 31.28 -7.61 34.83
N HIS A 26 30.58 -7.96 35.91
CA HIS A 26 30.89 -7.49 37.26
C HIS A 26 32.06 -8.26 37.90
N LYS A 27 33.06 -7.53 38.39
CA LYS A 27 34.14 -8.07 39.24
C LYS A 27 33.56 -8.50 40.59
N ARG A 28 33.72 -9.76 40.99
CA ARG A 28 33.44 -10.23 42.36
C ARG A 28 34.74 -10.57 43.07
N LEU A 29 35.06 -9.80 44.11
CA LEU A 29 36.19 -10.05 45.01
C LEU A 29 35.85 -11.19 45.97
N THR A 30 36.83 -12.06 46.24
CA THR A 30 36.79 -13.10 47.27
C THR A 30 37.36 -12.59 48.59
N PRO A 31 36.66 -12.70 49.73
CA PRO A 31 37.27 -12.58 51.05
C PRO A 31 37.68 -13.93 51.63
N THR A 32 38.84 -13.95 52.29
CA THR A 32 39.44 -15.07 53.03
C THR A 32 38.80 -15.31 54.40
N SER A 33 38.60 -16.59 54.76
CA SER A 33 38.32 -17.14 56.11
C SER A 33 38.32 -18.68 56.02
N THR A 34 38.62 -19.51 57.05
CA THR A 34 39.23 -19.32 58.38
C THR A 34 39.79 -20.68 58.88
N SER A 35 40.54 -20.68 60.01
CA SER A 35 41.22 -21.80 60.68
C SER A 35 40.49 -23.17 60.84
N PRO A 36 41.26 -24.25 61.09
CA PRO A 36 40.75 -25.61 61.25
C PRO A 36 40.12 -25.93 62.62
N GLN A 37 39.29 -26.97 62.59
CA GLN A 37 38.41 -27.49 63.64
C GLN A 37 39.14 -28.38 64.67
N LYS A 38 38.85 -28.21 65.97
CA LYS A 38 39.12 -29.22 67.00
C LYS A 38 38.12 -29.12 68.17
N SER A 39 37.33 -30.17 68.38
CA SER A 39 36.41 -30.36 69.52
C SER A 39 36.26 -31.86 69.84
N PRO A 40 35.78 -32.24 71.04
CA PRO A 40 36.17 -33.48 71.73
C PRO A 40 35.21 -34.68 71.52
N PRO A 41 35.51 -35.89 72.05
CA PRO A 41 34.74 -37.10 71.74
C PRO A 41 33.45 -37.29 72.57
N SER A 42 32.60 -38.13 71.99
CA SER A 42 31.32 -38.71 72.39
C SER A 42 30.94 -38.83 73.87
N THR A 43 29.67 -38.52 74.14
CA THR A 43 28.83 -39.23 75.13
C THR A 43 27.56 -39.72 74.43
N GLU A 44 27.03 -40.85 74.90
CA GLU A 44 25.93 -41.65 74.34
C GLU A 44 24.58 -40.90 74.28
N LEU A 45 23.70 -41.26 73.33
CA LEU A 45 22.53 -42.10 73.62
C LEU A 45 21.74 -42.46 72.34
N THR A 46 21.39 -43.74 72.19
CA THR A 46 20.42 -44.27 71.24
C THR A 46 19.04 -43.61 71.37
N THR A 47 18.31 -43.35 70.27
CA THR A 47 16.85 -43.64 70.10
C THR A 47 16.31 -43.18 68.73
N MET A 48 15.90 -44.19 67.93
CA MET A 48 14.87 -44.18 66.87
C MET A 48 14.98 -43.26 65.64
N ALA A 49 15.04 -43.90 64.47
CA ALA A 49 14.80 -43.27 63.17
C ALA A 49 13.35 -42.77 63.04
N ASN A 50 13.18 -41.46 62.88
CA ASN A 50 11.91 -40.86 62.53
C ASN A 50 11.75 -40.91 61.00
N LYS A 51 10.75 -41.64 60.49
CA LYS A 51 10.53 -41.81 59.05
C LYS A 51 10.30 -40.47 58.35
N ASP A 52 10.85 -40.33 57.16
CA ASP A 52 10.77 -39.16 56.28
C ASP A 52 9.33 -38.89 55.82
N HIS A 53 8.51 -38.31 56.69
CA HIS A 53 7.19 -37.78 56.37
C HIS A 53 7.21 -36.27 56.62
N PRO A 54 7.05 -35.43 55.57
CA PRO A 54 6.98 -33.99 55.75
C PRO A 54 5.81 -33.67 56.66
N THR A 55 6.08 -32.86 57.68
CA THR A 55 5.06 -32.41 58.62
C THR A 55 4.00 -31.60 57.88
N THR A 56 2.83 -31.40 58.50
CA THR A 56 1.79 -30.53 57.93
C THR A 56 2.33 -29.13 57.64
N MET A 57 3.28 -28.63 58.45
CA MET A 57 3.94 -27.35 58.22
C MET A 57 4.83 -27.35 56.97
N ASP A 58 5.63 -28.40 56.75
CA ASP A 58 6.49 -28.52 55.57
C ASP A 58 5.66 -28.53 54.27
N ARG A 59 4.52 -29.22 54.28
CA ARG A 59 3.56 -29.22 53.15
C ARG A 59 2.99 -27.84 52.89
N ILE A 60 2.59 -27.11 53.95
CA ILE A 60 2.09 -25.73 53.83
C ILE A 60 3.17 -24.81 53.25
N LEU A 61 4.42 -24.91 53.72
CA LEU A 61 5.55 -24.13 53.18
C LEU A 61 5.84 -24.45 51.71
N GLN A 62 5.72 -25.72 51.31
CA GLN A 62 5.88 -26.15 49.91
C GLN A 62 4.76 -25.62 49.00
N GLU A 63 3.51 -25.63 49.47
CA GLU A 63 2.38 -25.04 48.74
C GLU A 63 2.51 -23.51 48.64
N ILE A 64 2.87 -22.81 49.73
CA ILE A 64 3.16 -21.37 49.71
C ILE A 64 4.26 -21.06 48.68
N THR A 65 5.36 -21.82 48.68
CA THR A 65 6.45 -21.65 47.70
C THR A 65 5.98 -21.86 46.27
N THR A 66 5.07 -22.81 46.05
CA THR A 66 4.48 -23.10 44.73
C THR A 66 3.53 -22.00 44.27
N VAL A 67 2.68 -21.48 45.16
CA VAL A 67 1.79 -20.36 44.91
C VAL A 67 2.58 -19.08 44.60
N SER A 68 3.58 -18.73 45.42
CA SER A 68 4.46 -17.58 45.18
C SER A 68 5.15 -17.66 43.81
N ARG A 69 5.65 -18.84 43.41
CA ARG A 69 6.24 -19.04 42.07
C ARG A 69 5.22 -18.80 40.94
N ARG A 70 3.97 -19.26 41.12
CA ARG A 70 2.89 -19.03 40.15
C ARG A 70 2.55 -17.54 40.04
N ILE A 71 2.47 -16.82 41.16
CA ILE A 71 2.22 -15.37 41.21
C ILE A 71 3.31 -14.63 40.42
N TYR A 72 4.59 -14.88 40.68
CA TYR A 72 5.68 -14.25 39.92
C TYR A 72 5.64 -14.57 38.41
N GLY A 73 5.25 -15.80 38.04
CA GLY A 73 5.03 -16.16 36.63
C GLY A 73 3.85 -15.43 35.99
N MET A 74 2.78 -15.18 36.75
CA MET A 74 1.63 -14.38 36.31
C MET A 74 2.02 -12.91 36.14
N ASP A 75 2.77 -12.30 37.07
CA ASP A 75 3.24 -10.92 36.98
C ASP A 75 4.11 -10.69 35.73
N ALA A 76 5.02 -11.62 35.43
CA ALA A 76 5.81 -11.60 34.21
C ALA A 76 4.94 -11.67 32.94
N SER A 77 3.92 -12.54 32.96
CA SER A 77 2.97 -12.71 31.84
C SER A 77 2.11 -11.45 31.63
N ILE A 78 1.59 -10.86 32.71
CA ILE A 78 0.81 -9.61 32.70
C ILE A 78 1.67 -8.46 32.17
N THR A 79 2.94 -8.39 32.56
CA THR A 79 3.89 -7.38 32.07
C THR A 79 4.12 -7.53 30.56
N SER A 80 4.30 -8.75 30.07
CA SER A 80 4.47 -9.05 28.63
C SER A 80 3.23 -8.65 27.82
N LEU A 81 2.03 -9.10 28.25
CA LEU A 81 0.76 -8.74 27.60
C LEU A 81 0.50 -7.22 27.60
N THR A 82 0.92 -6.52 28.66
CA THR A 82 0.82 -5.05 28.75
C THR A 82 1.72 -4.36 27.72
N LEU A 83 2.92 -4.88 27.47
CA LEU A 83 3.83 -4.36 26.43
C LEU A 83 3.31 -4.64 25.02
N GLU A 84 2.84 -5.85 24.76
CA GLU A 84 2.24 -6.23 23.47
C GLU A 84 1.00 -5.39 23.15
N THR A 85 0.11 -5.20 24.13
CA THR A 85 -1.08 -4.33 24.01
C THR A 85 -0.70 -2.87 23.70
N LYS A 86 0.43 -2.37 24.23
CA LYS A 86 0.95 -1.03 23.89
C LYS A 86 1.49 -0.98 22.46
N SER A 87 2.19 -2.03 22.00
CA SER A 87 2.66 -2.12 20.61
C SER A 87 1.49 -2.12 19.63
N MET A 88 0.52 -3.03 19.82
CA MET A 88 -0.68 -3.11 18.98
C MET A 88 -1.43 -1.78 18.92
N ARG A 89 -1.56 -1.06 20.05
CA ARG A 89 -2.19 0.27 20.06
C ARG A 89 -1.42 1.30 19.21
N SER A 90 -0.09 1.26 19.23
CA SER A 90 0.75 2.13 18.40
C SER A 90 0.63 1.79 16.91
N GLU A 91 0.60 0.51 16.56
CA GLU A 91 0.40 0.03 15.19
C GLU A 91 -0.98 0.40 14.64
N ILE A 92 -2.05 0.22 15.44
CA ILE A 92 -3.41 0.65 15.10
C ILE A 92 -3.47 2.16 14.82
N ALA A 93 -2.85 3.00 15.68
CA ALA A 93 -2.79 4.44 15.45
C ALA A 93 -2.03 4.80 14.15
N SER A 94 -0.94 4.08 13.84
CA SER A 94 -0.20 4.23 12.58
C SER A 94 -1.06 3.85 11.37
N PHE A 95 -1.81 2.74 11.44
CA PHE A 95 -2.72 2.33 10.38
C PHE A 95 -3.86 3.32 10.18
N GLN A 96 -4.47 3.83 11.25
CA GLN A 96 -5.50 4.88 11.18
C GLN A 96 -4.99 6.12 10.45
N SER A 97 -3.82 6.64 10.83
CA SER A 97 -3.19 7.79 10.16
C SER A 97 -2.93 7.52 8.67
N ARG A 98 -2.46 6.32 8.32
CA ARG A 98 -2.24 5.91 6.93
C ARG A 98 -3.54 5.79 6.13
N VAL A 99 -4.61 5.27 6.73
CA VAL A 99 -5.94 5.17 6.09
C VAL A 99 -6.50 6.55 5.79
N THR A 100 -6.51 7.47 6.76
CA THR A 100 -6.95 8.86 6.55
C THR A 100 -6.14 9.58 5.47
N GLY A 101 -4.82 9.36 5.42
CA GLY A 101 -3.98 9.90 4.35
C GLY A 101 -4.25 9.31 2.96
N LEU A 102 -4.73 8.06 2.88
CA LEU A 102 -5.17 7.45 1.62
C LEU A 102 -6.54 7.94 1.19
N GLU A 103 -7.49 8.08 2.13
CA GLU A 103 -8.84 8.62 1.89
C GLU A 103 -8.77 10.06 1.33
N GLN A 104 -7.95 10.93 1.93
CA GLN A 104 -7.73 12.30 1.43
C GLN A 104 -7.15 12.32 0.01
N ARG A 105 -6.18 11.44 -0.29
CA ARG A 105 -5.59 11.32 -1.63
C ARG A 105 -6.59 10.79 -2.65
N MET A 106 -7.45 9.85 -2.25
CA MET A 106 -8.51 9.30 -3.10
C MET A 106 -9.53 10.37 -3.48
N GLY A 107 -10.06 11.12 -2.50
CA GLY A 107 -10.98 12.24 -2.77
C GLY A 107 -10.36 13.33 -3.64
N SER A 108 -9.06 13.63 -3.49
CA SER A 108 -8.35 14.56 -4.37
C SER A 108 -8.24 14.05 -5.81
N LEU A 109 -8.00 12.75 -6.02
CA LEU A 109 -7.96 12.13 -7.34
C LEU A 109 -9.35 12.06 -7.99
N GLU A 110 -10.41 11.80 -7.23
CA GLU A 110 -11.80 11.79 -7.70
C GLU A 110 -12.24 13.19 -8.16
N ALA A 111 -11.89 14.24 -7.40
CA ALA A 111 -12.11 15.62 -7.80
C ALA A 111 -11.34 15.96 -9.09
N GLN A 112 -10.07 15.57 -9.20
CA GLN A 112 -9.26 15.78 -10.41
C GLN A 112 -9.83 15.03 -11.63
N ALA A 113 -10.31 13.80 -11.44
CA ALA A 113 -10.93 12.99 -12.49
C ALA A 113 -12.23 13.63 -13.01
N THR A 114 -13.04 14.19 -12.10
CA THR A 114 -14.26 14.94 -12.44
C THR A 114 -13.91 16.16 -13.30
N VAL A 115 -13.01 17.02 -12.82
CA VAL A 115 -12.55 18.21 -13.56
C VAL A 115 -11.94 17.85 -14.92
N SER A 116 -11.23 16.73 -15.03
CA SER A 116 -10.70 16.26 -16.32
C SER A 116 -11.79 15.74 -17.26
N ARG A 117 -12.87 15.17 -16.72
CA ARG A 117 -14.03 14.70 -17.50
C ARG A 117 -14.80 15.87 -18.08
N ASP A 118 -15.05 16.89 -17.27
CA ASP A 118 -15.79 18.09 -17.67
C ASP A 118 -15.06 18.84 -18.79
N ARG A 119 -13.74 19.08 -18.62
CA ARG A 119 -12.89 19.66 -19.68
C ARG A 119 -12.91 18.86 -20.97
N ASN A 120 -12.95 17.53 -20.90
CA ASN A 120 -13.04 16.69 -22.10
C ASN A 120 -14.40 16.85 -22.80
N GLN A 121 -15.49 17.04 -22.06
CA GLN A 121 -16.80 17.35 -22.66
C GLN A 121 -16.82 18.74 -23.31
N ASP A 122 -16.24 19.74 -22.65
CA ASP A 122 -16.08 21.09 -23.22
C ASP A 122 -15.30 21.05 -24.55
N LEU A 123 -14.20 20.30 -24.61
CA LEU A 123 -13.42 20.12 -25.83
C LEU A 123 -14.19 19.40 -26.94
N LEU A 124 -15.02 18.40 -26.62
CA LEU A 124 -15.89 17.73 -27.60
C LEU A 124 -16.95 18.69 -28.14
N TYR A 125 -17.57 19.49 -27.27
CA TYR A 125 -18.54 20.52 -27.66
C TYR A 125 -17.90 21.60 -28.56
N LEU A 126 -16.75 22.15 -28.17
CA LEU A 126 -16.01 23.12 -28.97
C LEU A 126 -15.60 22.56 -30.34
N ARG A 127 -15.13 21.30 -30.39
CA ARG A 127 -14.78 20.63 -31.64
C ARG A 127 -15.99 20.47 -32.55
N SER A 128 -17.13 20.03 -32.02
CA SER A 128 -18.38 19.91 -32.78
C SER A 128 -18.82 21.26 -33.36
N LYS A 129 -18.73 22.34 -32.56
CA LYS A 129 -19.08 23.69 -33.00
C LYS A 129 -18.12 24.23 -34.06
N LEU A 130 -16.82 23.94 -33.94
CA LEU A 130 -15.82 24.32 -34.94
C LEU A 130 -16.11 23.62 -36.28
N THR A 131 -16.41 22.31 -36.26
CA THR A 131 -16.79 21.55 -37.47
C THR A 131 -18.05 22.14 -38.13
N ASP A 132 -19.12 22.41 -37.37
CA ASP A 132 -20.33 23.05 -37.91
C ASP A 132 -20.07 24.45 -38.50
N MET A 133 -19.18 25.25 -37.88
CA MET A 133 -18.78 26.54 -38.44
C MET A 133 -17.92 26.41 -39.71
N GLU A 134 -17.03 25.44 -39.77
CA GLU A 134 -16.21 25.16 -40.96
C GLU A 134 -17.07 24.66 -42.14
N ASP A 135 -17.97 23.71 -41.89
CA ASP A 135 -18.91 23.19 -42.88
C ASP A 135 -19.84 24.29 -43.41
N ARG A 136 -20.29 25.21 -42.55
CA ARG A 136 -21.06 26.40 -42.96
C ARG A 136 -20.22 27.36 -43.80
N SER A 137 -18.98 27.62 -43.40
CA SER A 137 -18.09 28.55 -44.10
C SER A 137 -17.61 28.04 -45.46
N ARG A 138 -17.64 26.71 -45.69
CA ARG A 138 -17.24 26.08 -46.95
C ARG A 138 -18.42 25.62 -47.81
N ARG A 139 -19.67 25.78 -47.35
CA ARG A 139 -20.88 25.23 -47.99
C ARG A 139 -21.01 25.60 -49.46
N ASP A 140 -20.70 26.84 -49.80
CA ASP A 140 -20.87 27.40 -51.14
C ASP A 140 -19.53 27.40 -51.93
N ASN A 141 -18.48 26.81 -51.38
CA ASN A 141 -17.18 26.65 -52.05
C ASN A 141 -17.19 25.36 -52.89
N ILE A 142 -16.77 25.48 -54.15
CA ILE A 142 -16.56 24.32 -55.03
C ILE A 142 -15.08 23.90 -55.04
N CYS A 143 -14.83 22.59 -54.94
CA CYS A 143 -13.50 22.02 -55.11
C CYS A 143 -13.36 21.47 -56.53
N LEU A 144 -12.40 21.98 -57.28
CA LEU A 144 -12.12 21.55 -58.65
C LEU A 144 -10.88 20.65 -58.64
N HIS A 145 -10.96 19.50 -59.31
CA HIS A 145 -9.90 18.51 -59.36
C HIS A 145 -9.65 18.11 -60.81
N GLY A 146 -8.39 17.93 -61.19
CA GLY A 146 -7.99 17.49 -62.53
C GLY A 146 -7.87 18.59 -63.58
N ILE A 147 -7.91 19.87 -63.20
CA ILE A 147 -7.48 20.99 -64.07
C ILE A 147 -5.94 20.98 -64.08
N PRO A 148 -5.28 20.89 -65.25
CA PRO A 148 -3.82 20.98 -65.34
C PRO A 148 -3.34 22.42 -65.13
N GLU A 149 -2.18 22.57 -64.49
CA GLU A 149 -1.62 23.88 -64.14
C GLU A 149 -1.38 24.75 -65.39
N ASN A 150 -1.76 26.03 -65.30
CA ASN A 150 -1.61 27.08 -66.32
C ASN A 150 -2.63 27.06 -67.49
N GLU A 151 -3.60 26.13 -67.56
CA GLU A 151 -4.68 26.22 -68.58
C GLU A 151 -5.68 27.37 -68.31
N GLU A 152 -5.77 27.86 -67.08
CA GLU A 152 -6.64 28.97 -66.67
C GLU A 152 -6.21 30.34 -67.24
N GLY A 153 -4.97 30.46 -67.71
CA GLY A 153 -4.38 31.71 -68.17
C GLY A 153 -4.30 32.77 -67.05
N MET A 154 -4.57 34.03 -67.40
CA MET A 154 -4.52 35.17 -66.46
C MET A 154 -5.89 35.58 -65.89
N ASN A 155 -6.98 34.91 -66.29
CA ASN A 155 -8.33 35.27 -65.85
C ASN A 155 -9.22 34.02 -65.64
N MET A 156 -9.33 33.62 -64.37
CA MET A 156 -10.11 32.47 -63.93
C MET A 156 -11.62 32.60 -64.22
N GLN A 157 -12.17 33.82 -64.32
CA GLN A 157 -13.59 34.01 -64.69
C GLN A 157 -13.85 33.65 -66.15
N ALA A 158 -13.01 34.14 -67.07
CA ALA A 158 -13.12 33.82 -68.49
C ALA A 158 -12.94 32.32 -68.77
N PHE A 159 -12.12 31.63 -67.96
CA PHE A 159 -11.98 30.17 -68.02
C PHE A 159 -13.29 29.46 -67.66
N PHE A 160 -13.99 29.86 -66.59
CA PHE A 160 -15.29 29.26 -66.22
C PHE A 160 -16.45 29.61 -67.16
N GLU A 161 -16.43 30.80 -67.78
CA GLU A 161 -17.43 31.18 -68.78
C GLU A 161 -17.30 30.32 -70.05
N LEU A 162 -16.07 29.98 -70.46
CA LEU A 162 -15.79 29.12 -71.61
C LEU A 162 -15.93 27.62 -71.28
N HIS A 163 -15.60 27.22 -70.05
CA HIS A 163 -15.65 25.85 -69.56
C HIS A 163 -16.50 25.75 -68.28
N PRO A 164 -17.83 25.90 -68.38
CA PRO A 164 -18.71 25.79 -67.23
C PRO A 164 -18.58 24.39 -66.59
N PRO A 165 -18.48 24.29 -65.25
CA PRO A 165 -18.31 23.01 -64.57
C PRO A 165 -19.51 22.11 -64.88
N LYS A 166 -19.23 20.92 -65.43
CA LYS A 166 -20.24 19.92 -65.76
C LYS A 166 -20.84 19.41 -64.43
N THR A 167 -22.08 19.77 -64.15
CA THR A 167 -22.82 19.40 -62.94
C THR A 167 -23.31 17.95 -63.00
N ASP A 168 -22.38 17.01 -63.08
CA ASP A 168 -22.68 15.58 -62.93
C ASP A 168 -22.91 15.29 -61.43
N LEU A 169 -24.16 15.53 -60.98
CA LEU A 169 -24.58 15.40 -59.58
C LEU A 169 -24.50 13.96 -59.03
N THR A 170 -24.11 13.00 -59.86
CA THR A 170 -23.92 11.58 -59.52
C THR A 170 -22.76 11.33 -58.53
N GLY A 171 -21.84 12.28 -58.38
CA GLY A 171 -20.66 12.20 -57.50
C GLY A 171 -20.81 12.73 -56.06
N LEU A 172 -21.93 13.38 -55.72
CA LEU A 172 -22.16 13.92 -54.37
C LEU A 172 -22.37 12.79 -53.35
N ARG A 173 -21.27 12.22 -52.82
CA ARG A 173 -21.32 11.38 -51.63
C ARG A 173 -21.95 12.19 -50.49
N PRO A 174 -23.08 11.75 -49.89
CA PRO A 174 -23.53 12.31 -48.63
C PRO A 174 -22.41 12.15 -47.62
N THR A 175 -21.97 13.25 -47.01
CA THR A 175 -21.00 13.20 -45.93
C THR A 175 -21.56 12.30 -44.82
N ALA A 176 -20.80 11.27 -44.46
CA ALA A 176 -21.32 10.17 -43.66
C ALA A 176 -21.84 10.69 -42.32
N ARG A 177 -23.13 10.47 -42.07
CA ARG A 177 -23.81 10.87 -40.84
C ARG A 177 -23.13 10.18 -39.66
N ILE A 178 -22.36 10.93 -38.87
CA ILE A 178 -21.69 10.41 -37.68
C ILE A 178 -22.79 9.87 -36.74
N PRO A 179 -22.71 8.62 -36.28
CA PRO A 179 -23.74 8.05 -35.42
C PRO A 179 -23.74 8.76 -34.07
N THR A 180 -24.85 9.42 -33.74
CA THR A 180 -25.13 9.89 -32.38
C THR A 180 -25.36 8.66 -31.50
N GLY A 181 -24.36 8.31 -30.70
CA GLY A 181 -24.49 7.27 -29.68
C GLY A 181 -25.53 7.66 -28.64
N THR A 182 -26.43 6.71 -28.34
CA THR A 182 -27.37 6.72 -27.22
C THR A 182 -26.65 6.46 -25.90
#